data_AF-A0A7X1ZQI5-F1
#
_entry.id   AF-A0A7X1ZQI5-F1
#
_cell.length_a   1.000
_cell.length_b   1.000
_cell.length_c   1.000
_cell.angle_alpha   90.00
_cell.angle_beta   90.00
_cell.angle_gamma   90.00
#
_symmetry.space_group_name_H-M   'P 1'
#
loop_
_entity.id
_entity.type
_entity.pdbx_description
1 polymer ?
#
loop_
_entity_poly.entity_id
_entity_poly.type
_entity_poly.pdbx_seq_one_letter_code
_entity_poly.pdbx_strand_id
1 'polypeptide(L)'
;MKKLWLLLGGLCLALLMCEKPSTEEPNQVVSLSVEATEGGKGVVLTWEPADNAETYNVYFNGELLLSEITAAEYIHSSPTKTGYYTVSALASDQEGPESDSVSTEPVIQVHIVYELNGEGDQGIAWDVKAESTDVYPMVDETHQDKIDCYFTDWMPGCDGCYEIGDYSLTSGEELWEDNGNTWLDPSGWRQTGISDSLEGVSFDEVCLVPYYSLDSLMYYNYTDVSVGGIYAIWGEDGYYGLIEVQDMDPPIGQLTVRTAFQRIKGFRLFKR
;
A
#
# COMPACT_ATOMS: atom_id res chain seq x y z
N MET A 1 -2.48 13.87 -88.33
CA MET A 1 -1.91 13.62 -86.98
C MET A 1 -2.83 14.23 -85.93
N LYS A 2 -3.48 13.37 -85.12
CA LYS A 2 -3.84 13.53 -83.70
C LYS A 2 -4.91 12.47 -83.37
N LYS A 3 -4.47 11.37 -82.77
CA LYS A 3 -5.35 10.34 -82.18
C LYS A 3 -5.87 10.89 -80.86
N LEU A 4 -7.19 10.98 -80.70
CA LEU A 4 -7.85 11.31 -79.44
C LEU A 4 -8.18 9.99 -78.73
N TRP A 5 -7.54 9.72 -77.59
CA TRP A 5 -7.86 8.58 -76.74
C TRP A 5 -8.93 9.02 -75.73
N LEU A 6 -10.07 8.30 -75.67
CA LEU A 6 -10.98 8.39 -74.54
C LEU A 6 -10.37 7.64 -73.35
N LEU A 7 -10.03 8.36 -72.30
CA LEU A 7 -9.81 7.79 -70.97
C LEU A 7 -11.17 7.67 -70.28
N LEU A 8 -11.65 6.43 -70.08
CA LEU A 8 -12.69 6.15 -69.10
C LEU A 8 -12.07 6.34 -67.70
N GLY A 9 -12.43 7.43 -67.03
CA GLY A 9 -12.17 7.58 -65.60
C GLY A 9 -13.16 6.72 -64.81
N GLY A 10 -12.66 5.60 -64.27
CA GLY A 10 -13.37 4.84 -63.26
C GLY A 10 -13.37 5.62 -61.94
N LEU A 11 -14.53 6.10 -61.52
CA LEU A 11 -14.75 6.69 -60.22
C LEU A 11 -14.75 5.55 -59.19
N CYS A 12 -13.62 5.30 -58.54
CA CYS A 12 -13.56 4.46 -57.34
C CYS A 12 -14.26 5.21 -56.20
N LEU A 13 -15.53 4.88 -55.99
CA LEU A 13 -16.29 5.30 -54.83
C LEU A 13 -15.70 4.56 -53.61
N ALA A 14 -14.88 5.24 -52.82
CA ALA A 14 -14.45 4.75 -51.51
C ALA A 14 -15.68 4.76 -50.59
N LEU A 15 -16.35 3.61 -50.47
CA LEU A 15 -17.29 3.35 -49.40
C LEU A 15 -16.48 3.38 -48.10
N LEU A 16 -16.58 4.47 -47.33
CA LEU A 16 -16.36 4.39 -45.90
C LEU A 16 -17.39 3.38 -45.37
N MET A 17 -16.95 2.15 -45.14
CA MET A 17 -17.68 1.25 -44.26
C MET A 17 -17.58 1.89 -42.88
N CYS A 18 -18.62 2.61 -42.49
CA CYS A 18 -18.86 2.85 -41.08
C CYS A 18 -19.15 1.47 -40.50
N GLU A 19 -18.19 0.87 -39.79
CA GLU A 19 -18.48 -0.30 -38.97
C GLU A 19 -19.69 0.06 -38.11
N LYS A 20 -20.74 -0.75 -38.24
CA LYS A 20 -21.94 -0.56 -37.42
C LYS A 20 -21.48 -0.74 -35.97
N PRO A 21 -21.79 0.20 -35.06
CA PRO A 21 -21.46 0.00 -33.65
C PRO A 21 -22.01 -1.35 -33.21
N SER A 22 -21.18 -2.10 -32.50
CA SER A 22 -21.53 -3.42 -32.00
C SER A 22 -22.77 -3.27 -31.12
N THR A 23 -23.79 -4.08 -31.36
CA THR A 23 -24.96 -4.20 -30.48
C THR A 23 -24.79 -5.35 -29.49
N GLU A 24 -23.57 -5.87 -29.37
CA GLU A 24 -23.22 -6.90 -28.41
C GLU A 24 -22.79 -6.25 -27.10
N GLU A 25 -23.21 -6.86 -26.00
CA GLU A 25 -22.79 -6.44 -24.67
C GLU A 25 -21.26 -6.53 -24.54
N PRO A 26 -20.60 -5.52 -23.96
CA PRO A 26 -19.16 -5.56 -23.72
C PRO A 26 -18.74 -6.74 -22.82
N ASN A 27 -17.56 -7.29 -23.07
CA ASN A 27 -17.00 -8.30 -22.19
C ASN A 27 -16.59 -7.70 -20.83
N GLN A 28 -16.47 -8.56 -19.81
CA GLN A 28 -15.95 -8.16 -18.51
C GLN A 28 -14.51 -7.62 -18.63
N VAL A 29 -14.24 -6.51 -17.95
CA VAL A 29 -12.87 -5.97 -17.83
C VAL A 29 -12.00 -6.90 -16.99
N VAL A 30 -10.78 -7.16 -17.44
CA VAL A 30 -9.79 -8.02 -16.76
C VAL A 30 -8.49 -7.27 -16.50
N SER A 31 -7.62 -7.85 -15.69
CA SER A 31 -6.30 -7.29 -15.33
C SER A 31 -6.40 -5.88 -14.73
N LEU A 32 -7.50 -5.56 -14.04
CA LEU A 32 -7.59 -4.33 -13.26
C LEU A 32 -6.47 -4.33 -12.22
N SER A 33 -5.68 -3.27 -12.22
CA SER A 33 -4.58 -3.08 -11.30
C SER A 33 -4.58 -1.66 -10.74
N VAL A 34 -3.88 -1.48 -9.62
CA VAL A 34 -3.81 -0.22 -8.89
C VAL A 34 -2.36 0.09 -8.55
N GLU A 35 -1.96 1.32 -8.81
CA GLU A 35 -0.66 1.86 -8.42
C GLU A 35 -0.85 3.18 -7.68
N ALA A 36 0.07 3.52 -6.78
CA ALA A 36 0.04 4.82 -6.11
C ALA A 36 0.41 5.94 -7.09
N THR A 37 -0.23 7.09 -6.97
CA THR A 37 0.25 8.31 -7.64
C THR A 37 1.57 8.78 -7.03
N GLU A 38 2.30 9.64 -7.73
CA GLU A 38 3.41 10.38 -7.12
C GLU A 38 2.97 11.06 -5.81
N GLY A 39 3.79 10.96 -4.77
CA GLY A 39 3.48 11.46 -3.44
C GLY A 39 2.41 10.66 -2.67
N GLY A 40 1.87 9.59 -3.24
CA GLY A 40 1.10 8.54 -2.55
C GLY A 40 -0.30 8.91 -2.05
N LYS A 41 -0.87 10.03 -2.51
CA LYS A 41 -2.18 10.53 -2.05
C LYS A 41 -3.38 10.01 -2.84
N GLY A 42 -3.13 9.44 -4.01
CA GLY A 42 -4.16 8.88 -4.88
C GLY A 42 -3.67 7.61 -5.52
N VAL A 43 -4.50 7.09 -6.41
CA VAL A 43 -4.22 5.87 -7.16
C VAL A 43 -4.44 6.06 -8.65
N VAL A 44 -3.65 5.33 -9.44
CA VAL A 44 -3.83 5.12 -10.87
C VAL A 44 -4.38 3.71 -11.04
N LEU A 45 -5.55 3.61 -11.68
CA LEU A 45 -6.17 2.36 -12.08
C LEU A 45 -5.83 2.13 -13.55
N THR A 46 -5.39 0.92 -13.88
CA THR A 46 -5.18 0.50 -15.28
C THR A 46 -5.81 -0.88 -15.50
N TRP A 47 -6.29 -1.13 -16.71
CA TRP A 47 -6.89 -2.41 -17.09
C TRP A 47 -6.64 -2.73 -18.56
N GLU A 48 -6.88 -3.98 -18.94
CA GLU A 48 -6.86 -4.38 -20.35
C GLU A 48 -8.16 -3.93 -21.04
N PRO A 49 -8.08 -3.34 -22.26
CA PRO A 49 -9.28 -3.02 -23.01
C PRO A 49 -10.16 -4.25 -23.23
N ALA A 50 -11.43 -4.17 -22.86
CA ALA A 50 -12.36 -5.28 -23.04
C ALA A 50 -12.85 -5.36 -24.49
N ASP A 51 -13.08 -6.58 -24.98
CA ASP A 51 -13.69 -6.77 -26.30
C ASP A 51 -15.07 -6.09 -26.34
N ASN A 52 -15.41 -5.55 -27.52
CA ASN A 52 -16.61 -4.79 -27.78
C ASN A 52 -16.77 -3.49 -26.97
N ALA A 53 -15.79 -3.06 -26.16
CA ALA A 53 -15.86 -1.83 -25.39
C ALA A 53 -15.65 -0.56 -26.25
N GLU A 54 -16.50 0.45 -26.06
CA GLU A 54 -16.34 1.80 -26.61
C GLU A 54 -15.84 2.77 -25.52
N THR A 55 -16.36 2.62 -24.30
CA THR A 55 -15.97 3.41 -23.11
C THR A 55 -16.03 2.54 -21.84
N TYR A 56 -15.69 3.12 -20.69
CA TYR A 56 -15.70 2.46 -19.39
C TYR A 56 -16.36 3.31 -18.31
N ASN A 57 -16.99 2.65 -17.34
CA ASN A 57 -17.38 3.26 -16.07
C ASN A 57 -16.45 2.74 -14.98
N VAL A 58 -16.04 3.63 -14.07
CA VAL A 58 -15.22 3.31 -12.91
C VAL A 58 -16.07 3.50 -11.67
N TYR A 59 -16.04 2.50 -10.79
CA TYR A 59 -16.77 2.48 -9.55
C TYR A 59 -15.81 2.48 -8.35
N PHE A 60 -16.23 3.12 -7.28
CA PHE A 60 -15.54 3.07 -5.99
C PHE A 60 -16.56 2.75 -4.90
N ASN A 61 -16.33 1.66 -4.16
CA ASN A 61 -17.27 1.11 -3.19
C ASN A 61 -18.69 0.87 -3.76
N GLY A 62 -18.78 0.47 -5.03
CA GLY A 62 -20.04 0.25 -5.74
C GLY A 62 -20.77 1.51 -6.19
N GLU A 63 -20.20 2.70 -5.94
CA GLU A 63 -20.74 3.97 -6.43
C GLU A 63 -20.01 4.40 -7.70
N LEU A 64 -20.76 4.89 -8.69
CA LEU A 64 -20.22 5.40 -9.95
C LEU A 64 -19.34 6.63 -9.68
N LEU A 65 -18.04 6.48 -9.92
CA LEU A 65 -17.05 7.52 -9.70
C LEU A 65 -16.81 8.34 -10.98
N LEU A 66 -16.73 7.65 -12.12
CA LEU A 66 -16.58 8.27 -13.42
C LEU A 66 -17.24 7.40 -14.49
N SER A 67 -17.77 8.04 -15.53
CA SER A 67 -18.53 7.36 -16.58
C SER A 67 -18.02 7.74 -17.96
N GLU A 68 -18.21 6.82 -18.91
CA GLU A 68 -17.95 6.98 -20.35
C GLU A 68 -16.52 7.46 -20.69
N ILE A 69 -15.50 6.95 -19.99
CA ILE A 69 -14.11 7.23 -20.36
C ILE A 69 -13.62 6.31 -21.48
N THR A 70 -12.86 6.85 -22.43
CA THR A 70 -12.31 6.07 -23.55
C THR A 70 -10.96 5.45 -23.24
N ALA A 71 -10.22 5.99 -22.28
CA ALA A 71 -8.94 5.45 -21.85
C ALA A 71 -9.15 4.23 -20.95
N ALA A 72 -8.31 3.20 -21.12
CA ALA A 72 -8.23 2.07 -20.20
C ALA A 72 -7.36 2.38 -18.96
N GLU A 73 -7.52 3.61 -18.46
CA GLU A 73 -6.79 4.17 -17.33
C GLU A 73 -7.66 5.24 -16.65
N TYR A 74 -7.59 5.31 -15.33
CA TYR A 74 -8.21 6.39 -14.56
C TYR A 74 -7.38 6.75 -13.32
N ILE A 75 -7.30 8.04 -13.01
CA ILE A 75 -6.59 8.53 -11.82
C ILE A 75 -7.60 9.05 -10.80
N HIS A 76 -7.71 8.35 -9.66
CA HIS A 76 -8.39 8.87 -8.48
C HIS A 76 -7.35 9.63 -7.63
N SER A 77 -7.19 10.93 -7.90
CA SER A 77 -6.03 11.71 -7.43
C SER A 77 -6.01 12.01 -5.92
N SER A 78 -7.17 12.04 -5.25
CA SER A 78 -7.27 12.36 -3.82
C SER A 78 -8.52 11.73 -3.17
N PRO A 79 -8.64 10.39 -3.14
CA PRO A 79 -9.67 9.72 -2.38
C PRO A 79 -9.58 10.13 -0.89
N THR A 80 -10.73 10.31 -0.25
CA THR A 80 -10.80 10.69 1.18
C THR A 80 -10.71 9.49 2.11
N LYS A 81 -10.83 8.28 1.57
CA LYS A 81 -10.76 7.00 2.24
C LYS A 81 -10.38 5.90 1.25
N THR A 82 -9.88 4.79 1.76
CA THR A 82 -9.63 3.54 1.05
C THR A 82 -10.94 2.78 0.80
N GLY A 83 -10.86 1.74 -0.01
CA GLY A 83 -12.03 0.96 -0.43
C GLY A 83 -11.67 0.07 -1.62
N TYR A 84 -12.68 -0.36 -2.36
CA TYR A 84 -12.50 -1.20 -3.54
C TYR A 84 -12.94 -0.50 -4.83
N TYR A 85 -12.25 -0.82 -5.91
CA TYR A 85 -12.54 -0.36 -7.26
C TYR A 85 -12.99 -1.51 -8.13
N THR A 86 -13.95 -1.22 -9.01
CA THR A 86 -14.37 -2.07 -10.12
C THR A 86 -14.53 -1.22 -11.36
N VAL A 87 -14.43 -1.85 -12.53
CA VAL A 87 -14.59 -1.20 -13.83
C VAL A 87 -15.52 -2.04 -14.69
N SER A 88 -16.46 -1.40 -15.37
CA SER A 88 -17.29 -2.03 -16.40
C SER A 88 -16.99 -1.39 -17.76
N ALA A 89 -17.18 -2.18 -18.82
CA ALA A 89 -17.11 -1.70 -20.19
C ALA A 89 -18.50 -1.32 -20.71
N LEU A 90 -18.56 -0.34 -21.60
CA LEU A 90 -19.78 0.16 -22.22
C LEU A 90 -19.67 0.13 -23.74
N ALA A 91 -20.77 -0.23 -24.40
CA ALA A 91 -20.93 -0.09 -25.84
C ALA A 91 -22.37 0.20 -26.20
N SER A 92 -22.58 1.17 -27.09
CA SER A 92 -23.91 1.68 -27.39
C SER A 92 -24.69 2.03 -26.10
N ASP A 93 -25.86 1.43 -25.86
CA ASP A 93 -26.69 1.64 -24.66
C ASP A 93 -26.53 0.50 -23.62
N GLN A 94 -25.46 -0.29 -23.70
CA GLN A 94 -25.23 -1.45 -22.85
C GLN A 94 -23.97 -1.30 -22.00
N GLU A 95 -24.08 -1.70 -20.74
CA GLU A 95 -22.98 -1.83 -19.79
C GLU A 95 -22.78 -3.32 -19.50
N GLY A 96 -21.55 -3.79 -19.67
CA GLY A 96 -21.17 -5.17 -19.38
C GLY A 96 -20.92 -5.41 -17.89
N PRO A 97 -20.50 -6.63 -17.51
CA PRO A 97 -20.20 -6.96 -16.12
C PRO A 97 -19.06 -6.12 -15.54
N GLU A 98 -19.14 -5.79 -14.25
CA GLU A 98 -18.01 -5.25 -13.50
C GLU A 98 -16.84 -6.24 -13.42
N SER A 99 -15.62 -5.73 -13.45
CA SER A 99 -14.38 -6.49 -13.22
C SER A 99 -14.34 -7.17 -11.85
N ASP A 100 -13.38 -8.06 -11.66
CA ASP A 100 -12.94 -8.40 -10.30
C ASP A 100 -12.52 -7.13 -9.55
N SER A 101 -12.81 -7.07 -8.25
CA SER A 101 -12.54 -5.89 -7.43
C SER A 101 -11.07 -5.83 -7.01
N VAL A 102 -10.49 -4.63 -7.05
CA VAL A 102 -9.16 -4.36 -6.47
C VAL A 102 -9.33 -3.47 -5.24
N SER A 103 -8.78 -3.89 -4.10
CA SER A 103 -8.88 -3.18 -2.82
C SER A 103 -7.63 -2.34 -2.54
N THR A 104 -7.88 -1.16 -1.97
CA THR A 104 -6.87 -0.24 -1.43
C THR A 104 -6.91 -0.18 0.10
N GLU A 105 -7.76 -0.99 0.73
CA GLU A 105 -7.86 -1.06 2.19
C GLU A 105 -6.58 -1.68 2.78
N PRO A 106 -6.08 -1.12 3.90
CA PRO A 106 -4.92 -1.67 4.58
C PRO A 106 -5.27 -2.99 5.29
N VAL A 107 -4.28 -3.87 5.39
CA VAL A 107 -4.35 -5.08 6.21
C VAL A 107 -4.16 -4.66 7.67
N ILE A 108 -5.08 -5.03 8.56
CA ILE A 108 -5.01 -4.67 9.98
C ILE A 108 -4.99 -5.94 10.83
N GLN A 109 -4.05 -6.01 11.77
CA GLN A 109 -3.95 -7.09 12.75
C GLN A 109 -3.55 -6.56 14.12
N VAL A 110 -3.72 -7.40 15.14
CA VAL A 110 -3.25 -7.15 16.50
C VAL A 110 -2.27 -8.25 16.86
N HIS A 111 -1.12 -7.85 17.39
CA HIS A 111 -0.04 -8.73 17.78
C HIS A 111 0.32 -8.50 19.24
N ILE A 112 0.73 -9.59 19.90
CA ILE A 112 1.57 -9.49 21.09
C ILE A 112 2.99 -9.61 20.58
N VAL A 113 3.81 -8.61 20.88
CA VAL A 113 5.22 -8.56 20.52
C VAL A 113 6.06 -8.40 21.77
N TYR A 114 7.30 -8.86 21.72
CA TYR A 114 8.26 -8.62 22.77
C TYR A 114 9.40 -7.76 22.25
N GLU A 115 9.98 -6.97 23.14
CA GLU A 115 11.23 -6.26 22.89
C GLU A 115 12.38 -7.25 22.61
N LEU A 116 13.47 -6.74 22.03
CA LEU A 116 14.61 -7.53 21.53
C LEU A 116 15.15 -8.54 22.55
N ASN A 117 15.26 -8.15 23.81
CA ASN A 117 15.78 -8.93 24.92
C ASN A 117 14.68 -9.72 25.67
N GLY A 118 13.42 -9.61 25.24
CA GLY A 118 12.25 -10.24 25.83
C GLY A 118 11.95 -11.66 25.30
N GLU A 119 10.76 -12.18 25.59
CA GLU A 119 10.38 -13.54 25.17
C GLU A 119 10.25 -13.64 23.64
N GLY A 120 11.09 -14.47 23.03
CA GLY A 120 11.01 -14.76 21.59
C GLY A 120 11.58 -13.66 20.69
N ASP A 121 12.22 -12.63 21.27
CA ASP A 121 13.13 -11.70 20.59
C ASP A 121 12.56 -11.14 19.28
N GLN A 122 11.43 -10.44 19.33
CA GLN A 122 10.54 -10.34 18.18
C GLN A 122 10.71 -9.06 17.34
N GLY A 123 10.63 -9.24 16.02
CA GLY A 123 10.49 -8.18 15.03
C GLY A 123 9.17 -8.29 14.27
N ILE A 124 8.65 -7.14 13.83
CA ILE A 124 7.41 -7.02 13.05
C ILE A 124 7.76 -6.95 11.56
N ALA A 125 7.03 -7.70 10.74
CA ALA A 125 7.21 -7.76 9.30
C ALA A 125 5.88 -7.57 8.55
N TRP A 126 5.92 -6.89 7.42
CA TRP A 126 4.81 -6.78 6.47
C TRP A 126 4.94 -7.83 5.36
N ASP A 127 3.96 -8.73 5.21
CA ASP A 127 3.89 -9.66 4.08
C ASP A 127 2.80 -9.23 3.09
N VAL A 128 3.26 -8.54 2.04
CA VAL A 128 2.40 -8.05 0.95
C VAL A 128 1.70 -9.17 0.20
N LYS A 129 2.36 -10.33 0.04
CA LYS A 129 1.85 -11.45 -0.75
C LYS A 129 0.86 -12.29 0.04
N ALA A 130 1.14 -12.51 1.32
CA ALA A 130 0.24 -13.20 2.23
C ALA A 130 -0.90 -12.31 2.72
N GLU A 131 -0.83 -11.00 2.46
CA GLU A 131 -1.76 -10.00 2.97
C GLU A 131 -1.84 -10.03 4.50
N SER A 132 -0.68 -10.16 5.13
CA SER A 132 -0.52 -10.25 6.58
C SER A 132 0.49 -9.26 7.13
N THR A 133 0.36 -9.01 8.43
CA THR A 133 1.46 -8.52 9.25
C THR A 133 1.83 -9.67 10.17
N ASP A 134 3.11 -10.00 10.26
CA ASP A 134 3.61 -11.16 10.99
C ASP A 134 4.70 -10.74 11.97
N VAL A 135 4.99 -11.62 12.93
CA VAL A 135 6.00 -11.41 13.95
C VAL A 135 6.98 -12.59 13.91
N TYR A 136 8.26 -12.27 13.82
CA TYR A 136 9.33 -13.26 13.68
C TYR A 136 10.39 -13.08 14.77
N PRO A 137 10.97 -14.18 15.29
CA PRO A 137 12.17 -14.08 16.11
C PRO A 137 13.32 -13.46 15.31
N MET A 138 13.97 -12.47 15.90
CA MET A 138 15.09 -11.73 15.34
C MET A 138 16.34 -12.61 15.24
N VAL A 139 16.46 -13.65 16.07
CA VAL A 139 17.54 -14.65 15.98
C VAL A 139 17.45 -15.53 14.74
N ASP A 140 16.30 -15.58 14.06
CA ASP A 140 16.16 -16.30 12.80
C ASP A 140 16.53 -15.39 11.61
N GLU A 141 17.80 -15.44 11.22
CA GLU A 141 18.38 -14.67 10.11
C GLU A 141 17.64 -14.88 8.77
N THR A 142 16.81 -15.91 8.62
CA THR A 142 16.01 -16.12 7.39
C THR A 142 14.82 -15.16 7.25
N HIS A 143 14.55 -14.34 8.27
CA HIS A 143 13.53 -13.30 8.28
C HIS A 143 14.11 -11.88 8.29
N GLN A 144 15.44 -11.74 8.33
CA GLN A 144 16.12 -10.46 8.44
C GLN A 144 15.73 -9.47 7.34
N ASP A 145 15.56 -9.94 6.11
CA ASP A 145 15.18 -9.14 4.94
C ASP A 145 13.67 -8.83 4.87
N LYS A 146 12.90 -9.26 5.87
CA LYS A 146 11.44 -9.07 5.98
C LYS A 146 11.06 -8.25 7.21
N ILE A 147 11.80 -8.36 8.30
CA ILE A 147 11.51 -7.63 9.55
C ILE A 147 11.73 -6.15 9.29
N ASP A 148 10.67 -5.37 9.41
CA ASP A 148 10.65 -3.93 9.17
C ASP A 148 11.09 -3.16 10.41
N CYS A 149 10.69 -3.58 11.60
CA CYS A 149 11.01 -2.90 12.84
C CYS A 149 10.93 -3.83 14.03
N TYR A 150 11.51 -3.41 15.16
CA TYR A 150 11.46 -4.13 16.41
C TYR A 150 11.33 -3.15 17.59
N PHE A 151 10.99 -3.66 18.77
CA PHE A 151 10.98 -2.88 20.00
C PHE A 151 12.23 -3.15 20.82
N THR A 152 12.76 -2.12 21.49
CA THR A 152 13.95 -2.24 22.34
C THR A 152 13.92 -1.19 23.44
N ASP A 153 14.47 -1.50 24.61
CA ASP A 153 14.78 -0.51 25.65
C ASP A 153 16.25 -0.06 25.61
N TRP A 154 16.99 -0.50 24.58
CA TRP A 154 18.42 -0.27 24.37
C TRP A 154 19.32 -0.90 25.44
N MET A 155 18.80 -1.80 26.28
CA MET A 155 19.53 -2.34 27.43
C MET A 155 19.61 -3.87 27.39
N PRO A 156 20.72 -4.48 27.86
CA PRO A 156 20.81 -5.93 27.92
C PRO A 156 19.83 -6.55 28.92
N GLY A 157 18.98 -7.44 28.41
CA GLY A 157 18.04 -8.25 29.19
C GLY A 157 16.78 -7.47 29.56
N CYS A 158 15.70 -8.19 29.87
CA CYS A 158 14.42 -7.61 30.30
C CYS A 158 14.28 -7.46 31.83
N ASP A 159 15.32 -7.83 32.61
CA ASP A 159 15.33 -7.80 34.08
C ASP A 159 15.56 -6.38 34.61
N GLY A 160 14.60 -5.47 34.43
CA GLY A 160 14.82 -4.07 34.81
C GLY A 160 13.87 -3.03 34.25
N CYS A 161 13.06 -3.40 33.25
CA CYS A 161 12.17 -2.50 32.55
C CYS A 161 10.95 -2.26 33.45
N TYR A 162 11.09 -1.39 34.45
CA TYR A 162 10.05 -1.15 35.46
C TYR A 162 9.16 0.05 35.13
N GLU A 163 9.50 0.85 34.12
CA GLU A 163 8.78 2.07 33.76
C GLU A 163 8.20 2.01 32.35
N ILE A 164 7.00 2.57 32.19
CA ILE A 164 6.34 2.75 30.88
C ILE A 164 7.00 3.94 30.19
N GLY A 165 7.45 3.76 28.95
CA GLY A 165 8.04 4.82 28.13
C GLY A 165 9.55 4.69 27.87
N ASP A 166 10.17 3.58 28.30
CA ASP A 166 11.59 3.30 28.02
C ASP A 166 11.80 2.53 26.71
N TYR A 167 10.71 2.06 26.07
CA TYR A 167 10.82 1.36 24.79
C TYR A 167 10.85 2.35 23.64
N SER A 168 11.69 2.03 22.65
CA SER A 168 11.65 2.63 21.34
C SER A 168 11.14 1.61 20.32
N LEU A 169 10.40 2.11 19.32
CA LEU A 169 10.17 1.40 18.07
C LEU A 169 11.32 1.77 17.13
N THR A 170 11.96 0.75 16.57
CA THR A 170 13.31 0.90 16.01
C THR A 170 13.45 0.15 14.69
N SER A 171 14.14 0.78 13.74
CA SER A 171 14.57 0.23 12.46
C SER A 171 15.56 -0.90 12.69
N GLY A 172 15.45 -2.01 11.95
CA GLY A 172 16.35 -3.16 12.11
C GLY A 172 17.83 -2.79 11.94
N GLU A 173 18.14 -1.79 11.11
CA GLU A 173 19.50 -1.30 10.90
C GLU A 173 20.16 -0.70 12.16
N GLU A 174 19.37 -0.30 13.16
CA GLU A 174 19.88 0.33 14.40
C GLU A 174 20.43 -0.70 15.40
N LEU A 175 20.40 -1.99 15.09
CA LEU A 175 21.04 -3.04 15.90
C LEU A 175 22.54 -2.82 16.14
N TRP A 176 23.21 -1.99 15.33
CA TRP A 176 24.60 -1.58 15.54
C TRP A 176 24.78 -0.65 16.74
N GLU A 177 23.77 0.17 17.03
CA GLU A 177 23.77 1.19 18.09
C GLU A 177 22.99 0.70 19.34
N ASP A 178 22.24 -0.39 19.19
CA ASP A 178 21.50 -1.04 20.27
C ASP A 178 22.41 -1.74 21.27
N ASN A 179 22.60 -1.14 22.46
CA ASN A 179 23.43 -1.74 23.51
C ASN A 179 22.80 -3.00 24.12
N GLY A 180 21.50 -3.24 23.93
CA GLY A 180 20.81 -4.47 24.31
C GLY A 180 21.13 -5.64 23.39
N ASN A 181 21.48 -5.35 22.13
CA ASN A 181 21.96 -6.35 21.20
C ASN A 181 23.40 -6.79 21.54
N THR A 182 23.54 -8.01 22.09
CA THR A 182 24.86 -8.59 22.38
C THR A 182 25.14 -9.89 21.63
N TRP A 183 24.22 -10.34 20.77
CA TRP A 183 24.28 -11.67 20.14
C TRP A 183 23.89 -11.73 18.66
N LEU A 184 23.17 -10.75 18.11
CA LEU A 184 22.79 -10.74 16.70
C LEU A 184 23.88 -10.11 15.84
N ASP A 185 24.03 -10.59 14.61
CA ASP A 185 24.75 -9.86 13.57
C ASP A 185 23.89 -8.68 13.11
N PRO A 186 24.34 -7.43 13.30
CA PRO A 186 23.57 -6.25 12.92
C PRO A 186 23.63 -5.94 11.41
N SER A 187 24.34 -6.72 10.58
CA SER A 187 24.40 -6.52 9.13
C SER A 187 23.25 -7.20 8.39
N GLY A 188 22.60 -6.50 7.42
CA GLY A 188 21.61 -7.09 6.52
C GLY A 188 20.14 -6.83 6.89
N TRP A 189 19.89 -6.18 8.02
CA TRP A 189 18.56 -5.76 8.46
C TRP A 189 18.00 -4.62 7.62
N ARG A 190 16.67 -4.56 7.51
CA ARG A 190 15.97 -3.51 6.76
C ARG A 190 16.19 -2.12 7.36
N GLN A 191 16.27 -1.15 6.45
CA GLN A 191 16.16 0.26 6.77
C GLN A 191 14.68 0.68 6.81
N THR A 192 14.24 1.22 7.93
CA THR A 192 12.85 1.65 8.12
C THR A 192 12.79 3.06 8.69
N GLY A 193 11.98 3.89 8.05
CA GLY A 193 11.62 5.19 8.59
C GLY A 193 10.46 5.05 9.56
N ILE A 194 10.59 5.63 10.75
CA ILE A 194 9.56 5.66 11.80
C ILE A 194 9.26 7.13 12.15
N SER A 195 7.99 7.53 12.12
CA SER A 195 7.61 8.89 12.51
C SER A 195 7.54 9.05 14.02
N ASP A 196 7.52 10.31 14.48
CA ASP A 196 6.95 10.60 15.80
C ASP A 196 5.48 10.15 15.89
N SER A 197 4.95 10.07 17.11
CA SER A 197 3.53 9.78 17.33
C SER A 197 2.62 10.75 16.57
N LEU A 198 1.61 10.21 15.90
CA LEU A 198 0.59 10.97 15.18
C LEU A 198 -0.40 11.57 16.18
N GLU A 199 -0.20 12.83 16.52
CA GLU A 199 -0.98 13.54 17.53
C GLU A 199 -2.43 13.84 17.10
N GLY A 200 -3.36 13.75 18.05
CA GLY A 200 -4.74 14.22 17.89
C GLY A 200 -5.62 13.38 16.95
N VAL A 201 -5.23 12.15 16.66
CA VAL A 201 -5.97 11.22 15.79
C VAL A 201 -6.06 9.84 16.44
N SER A 202 -7.15 9.10 16.17
CA SER A 202 -7.26 7.68 16.55
C SER A 202 -6.85 6.80 15.38
N PHE A 203 -6.46 5.55 15.65
CA PHE A 203 -5.95 4.63 14.64
C PHE A 203 -6.85 4.52 13.39
N ASP A 204 -8.15 4.35 13.58
CA ASP A 204 -9.11 4.22 12.46
C ASP A 204 -9.41 5.54 11.73
N GLU A 205 -9.01 6.69 12.29
CA GLU A 205 -9.20 8.01 11.68
C GLU A 205 -7.95 8.55 10.98
N VAL A 206 -6.82 7.82 11.03
CA VAL A 206 -5.60 8.20 10.32
C VAL A 206 -5.87 8.20 8.82
N CYS A 207 -5.95 9.39 8.24
CA CYS A 207 -6.20 9.56 6.81
C CYS A 207 -4.95 9.31 5.99
N LEU A 208 -3.94 10.18 6.13
CA LEU A 208 -2.68 10.11 5.42
C LEU A 208 -1.54 10.08 6.42
N VAL A 209 -0.55 9.23 6.18
CA VAL A 209 0.74 9.29 6.90
C VAL A 209 1.70 10.28 6.23
N PRO A 210 2.75 10.76 6.92
CA PRO A 210 3.76 11.64 6.31
C PRO A 210 4.40 11.00 5.07
N TYR A 211 4.78 11.82 4.09
CA TYR A 211 5.51 11.35 2.92
C TYR A 211 6.98 11.13 3.28
N TYR A 212 7.52 9.96 2.95
CA TYR A 212 8.94 9.69 3.11
C TYR A 212 9.75 10.37 2.00
N SER A 213 10.82 11.05 2.39
CA SER A 213 11.87 11.53 1.48
C SER A 213 13.16 11.66 2.26
N LEU A 214 14.32 11.52 1.60
CA LEU A 214 15.63 11.60 2.24
C LEU A 214 15.89 12.93 2.97
N ASP A 215 15.21 14.01 2.56
CA ASP A 215 15.31 15.34 3.20
C ASP A 215 14.18 15.58 4.23
N SER A 216 13.33 14.59 4.51
CA SER A 216 12.21 14.71 5.42
C SER A 216 12.68 14.58 6.86
N LEU A 217 12.31 15.54 7.71
CA LEU A 217 12.50 15.44 9.16
C LEU A 217 11.34 14.70 9.84
N MET A 218 10.51 13.97 9.08
CA MET A 218 9.30 13.31 9.59
C MET A 218 9.51 11.84 9.90
N TYR A 219 10.62 11.25 9.45
CA TYR A 219 10.95 9.85 9.69
C TYR A 219 12.36 9.78 10.26
N TYR A 220 12.52 8.94 11.28
CA TYR A 220 13.75 8.67 12.01
C TYR A 220 14.00 7.17 12.00
N ASN A 221 15.19 6.75 12.40
CA ASN A 221 15.50 5.33 12.49
C ASN A 221 14.92 4.69 13.76
N TYR A 222 14.55 5.51 14.76
CA TYR A 222 13.82 5.07 15.94
C TYR A 222 13.02 6.22 16.56
N THR A 223 12.04 5.88 17.40
CA THR A 223 11.29 6.85 18.22
C THR A 223 10.86 6.19 19.53
N ASP A 224 10.76 6.97 20.59
CA ASP A 224 10.25 6.49 21.88
C ASP A 224 8.74 6.27 21.78
N VAL A 225 8.28 5.15 22.36
CA VAL A 225 6.89 4.75 22.30
C VAL A 225 6.16 4.93 23.61
N SER A 226 4.84 5.17 23.50
CA SER A 226 3.95 5.25 24.64
C SER A 226 2.62 4.55 24.34
N VAL A 227 1.95 4.08 25.39
CA VAL A 227 0.61 3.48 25.25
C VAL A 227 -0.37 4.51 24.68
N GLY A 228 -1.06 4.14 23.61
CA GLY A 228 -1.93 4.99 22.81
C GLY A 228 -1.23 5.77 21.69
N GLY A 229 0.10 5.70 21.61
CA GLY A 229 0.87 6.30 20.52
C GLY A 229 0.64 5.56 19.20
N ILE A 230 0.57 6.31 18.11
CA ILE A 230 0.37 5.79 16.74
C ILE A 230 1.51 6.28 15.87
N TYR A 231 2.24 5.37 15.22
CA TYR A 231 3.47 5.67 14.51
C TYR A 231 3.33 5.28 13.05
N ALA A 232 3.73 6.16 12.13
CA ALA A 232 3.81 5.84 10.72
C ALA A 232 5.13 5.14 10.42
N ILE A 233 5.05 4.09 9.60
CA ILE A 233 6.18 3.26 9.20
C ILE A 233 6.34 3.40 7.69
N TRP A 234 7.57 3.57 7.24
CA TRP A 234 7.98 3.47 5.85
C TRP A 234 9.09 2.41 5.75
N GLY A 235 8.87 1.35 4.98
CA GLY A 235 9.88 0.32 4.76
C GLY A 235 10.79 0.65 3.57
N GLU A 236 12.03 0.15 3.58
CA GLU A 236 13.00 0.26 2.47
C GLU A 236 12.42 -0.16 1.11
N ASP A 237 11.48 -1.11 1.12
CA ASP A 237 10.78 -1.59 -0.06
C ASP A 237 9.67 -0.65 -0.56
N GLY A 238 9.46 0.49 0.10
CA GLY A 238 8.60 1.59 -0.32
C GLY A 238 7.14 1.45 0.07
N TYR A 239 6.79 0.50 0.94
CA TYR A 239 5.44 0.40 1.50
C TYR A 239 5.30 1.22 2.77
N TYR A 240 4.04 1.55 3.10
CA TYR A 240 3.70 2.29 4.31
C TYR A 240 2.92 1.41 5.28
N GLY A 241 3.11 1.66 6.57
CA GLY A 241 2.36 1.04 7.65
C GLY A 241 2.02 2.00 8.78
N LEU A 242 1.24 1.50 9.73
CA LEU A 242 0.96 2.13 11.02
C LEU A 242 1.17 1.11 12.13
N ILE A 243 1.67 1.56 13.28
CA ILE A 243 1.71 0.78 14.52
C ILE A 243 1.10 1.63 15.63
N GLU A 244 0.05 1.13 16.28
CA GLU A 244 -0.48 1.65 17.54
C GLU A 244 -0.01 0.76 18.67
N VAL A 245 0.59 1.34 19.70
CA VAL A 245 0.87 0.60 20.95
C VAL A 245 -0.37 0.66 21.82
N GLN A 246 -1.06 -0.46 21.98
CA GLN A 246 -2.32 -0.53 22.72
C GLN A 246 -2.12 -0.76 24.21
N ASP A 247 -1.10 -1.54 24.56
CA ASP A 247 -0.75 -1.86 25.95
C ASP A 247 0.73 -2.24 26.05
N MET A 248 1.29 -2.13 27.25
CA MET A 248 2.66 -2.52 27.58
C MET A 248 2.70 -3.21 28.95
N ASP A 249 3.46 -4.29 29.06
CA ASP A 249 3.85 -4.94 30.32
C ASP A 249 5.38 -4.91 30.45
N PRO A 250 5.94 -3.77 30.93
CA PRO A 250 7.39 -3.57 30.97
C PRO A 250 8.17 -4.68 31.70
N PRO A 251 7.73 -5.20 32.88
CA PRO A 251 8.44 -6.26 33.57
C PRO A 251 8.76 -7.53 32.78
N ILE A 252 8.05 -7.78 31.67
CA ILE A 252 8.29 -8.93 30.79
C ILE A 252 8.61 -8.52 29.35
N GLY A 253 8.84 -7.24 29.08
CA GLY A 253 9.20 -6.76 27.74
C GLY A 253 8.07 -6.89 26.71
N GLN A 254 6.80 -7.02 27.13
CA GLN A 254 5.69 -7.32 26.23
C GLN A 254 4.93 -6.06 25.82
N LEU A 255 4.54 -5.97 24.56
CA LEU A 255 3.66 -4.94 24.03
C LEU A 255 2.51 -5.58 23.26
N THR A 256 1.30 -5.05 23.42
CA THR A 256 0.19 -5.34 22.50
C THR A 256 0.13 -4.22 21.48
N VAL A 257 0.26 -4.56 20.20
CA VAL A 257 0.28 -3.59 19.10
C VAL A 257 -0.81 -3.87 18.08
N ARG A 258 -1.40 -2.81 17.55
CA ARG A 258 -2.29 -2.88 16.40
C ARG A 258 -1.56 -2.32 15.18
N THR A 259 -1.43 -3.12 14.15
CA THR A 259 -0.70 -2.78 12.94
C THR A 259 -1.66 -2.52 11.79
N ALA A 260 -1.34 -1.58 10.90
CA ALA A 260 -1.96 -1.48 9.57
C ALA A 260 -0.88 -1.48 8.49
N PHE A 261 -1.10 -2.19 7.39
CA PHE A 261 -0.16 -2.28 6.28
C PHE A 261 -0.85 -1.94 4.96
N GLN A 262 -0.30 -0.98 4.21
CA GLN A 262 -0.80 -0.60 2.90
C GLN A 262 -0.16 -1.47 1.81
N ARG A 263 -0.96 -2.31 1.15
CA ARG A 263 -0.50 -3.28 0.13
C ARG A 263 -0.08 -2.66 -1.20
N ILE A 264 -0.35 -1.37 -1.41
CA ILE A 264 0.02 -0.67 -2.64
C ILE A 264 1.27 0.14 -2.36
N LYS A 265 2.37 -0.24 -3.02
CA LYS A 265 3.67 0.43 -2.86
C LYS A 265 3.55 1.93 -3.11
N GLY A 266 4.07 2.73 -2.20
CA GLY A 266 4.01 4.19 -2.26
C GLY A 266 2.66 4.81 -1.88
N PHE A 267 1.58 4.05 -1.72
CA PHE A 267 0.29 4.57 -1.30
C PHE A 267 0.29 4.75 0.22
N ARG A 268 -0.28 5.85 0.70
CA ARG A 268 -0.15 6.25 2.11
C ARG A 268 -1.46 6.71 2.75
N LEU A 269 -2.58 6.29 2.18
CA LEU A 269 -3.92 6.49 2.72
C LEU A 269 -4.32 5.27 3.56
N PHE A 270 -4.90 5.50 4.74
CA PHE A 270 -5.27 4.46 5.70
C PHE A 270 -6.72 4.51 6.18
N LYS A 271 -7.39 5.67 6.05
CA LYS A 271 -8.79 5.82 6.45
C LYS A 271 -9.68 4.90 5.63
N ARG A 272 -10.68 4.27 6.24
CA ARG A 272 -11.65 3.37 5.58
C ARG A 272 -13.02 4.03 5.40
#